data_AF-A0A7V4D0A1-F1
#
_entry.id   AF-A0A7V4D0A1-F1
#
_cell.length_a   1.000
_cell.length_b   1.000
_cell.length_c   1.000
_cell.angle_alpha   90.00
_cell.angle_beta   90.00
_cell.angle_gamma   90.00
#
_symmetry.space_group_name_H-M   'P 1'
#
loop_
_entity.id
_entity.type
_entity.pdbx_description
1 polymer ?
#
loop_
_entity_poly.entity_id
_entity_poly.type
_entity_poly.pdbx_seq_one_letter_code
_entity_poly.pdbx_strand_id
1 'polypeptide(L)'
;MIQFKIFQKNNLIQGISDTRFGSMKKKKRILKFLLSLTKRKISLKNLVCAEQVFGKKVHFCQLTDSGQTIKKADGLLTNLPGQILAIISADCVPIFLFDSKKQVVGVLHGSRVSLIKGIIEEAVKKIKDKFNSQATDLWVGIGPHLRKCHYELAPSLIPVAFKKYLIQSANKYYFDLTALVFDKLKKLGIPKNQIEDCQVCTFCQFQKYFSNRRQQLNPQVYAKKKARFVSVFGLTRRVSKLNKTNQKFLIKEAVNLLKQGGVLVCPTDTVYGLLADATNQKAVARIFALKKRSTSKALPIFVRDLKMAKKLAQIYQRQEVFLKKVWPGQVTVVLKRKKGSKIYGVKPNTIALRIPNNSFLQQLLTKFNRPLIATSANLSGEPASTHLQDIFQQFKDQDWLVDLFIEADTKPKRPSLIVDLIGEEIKILRK
;
A
#
# COMPACT_ATOMS: atom_id res chain seq x y z
N MET A 1 18.55 9.62 12.53
CA MET A 1 17.57 9.38 11.46
C MET A 1 16.35 10.23 11.75
N ILE A 2 15.63 10.65 10.71
CA ILE A 2 14.38 11.42 10.88
C ILE A 2 13.19 10.55 10.50
N GLN A 3 12.14 10.69 11.31
CA GLN A 3 10.80 10.23 11.01
C GLN A 3 9.83 11.39 11.32
N PHE A 4 8.99 11.74 10.36
CA PHE A 4 7.97 12.78 10.53
C PHE A 4 6.85 12.33 11.48
N LYS A 5 6.45 13.19 12.41
CA LYS A 5 5.36 12.94 13.37
C LYS A 5 4.00 12.84 12.69
N ILE A 6 3.74 13.65 11.65
CA ILE A 6 2.50 13.63 10.86
C ILE A 6 2.20 12.26 10.21
N PHE A 7 3.20 11.38 10.09
CA PHE A 7 3.02 10.05 9.49
C PHE A 7 2.92 8.91 10.53
N GLN A 8 3.15 9.15 11.82
CA GLN A 8 3.33 8.09 12.83
C GLN A 8 2.08 7.22 13.08
N LYS A 9 0.87 7.72 12.83
CA LYS A 9 -0.38 7.00 13.09
C LYS A 9 -0.88 6.13 11.92
N ASN A 10 -0.12 6.07 10.84
CA ASN A 10 -0.54 5.41 9.61
C ASN A 10 0.24 4.11 9.39
N ASN A 11 -0.33 3.23 8.57
CA ASN A 11 0.28 2.02 8.02
C ASN A 11 1.44 2.36 7.07
N LEU A 12 2.43 3.13 7.52
CA LEU A 12 3.52 3.66 6.72
C LEU A 12 4.87 3.16 7.23
N ILE A 13 5.80 3.00 6.31
CA ILE A 13 7.22 2.91 6.59
C ILE A 13 7.88 4.16 6.02
N GLN A 14 8.56 4.91 6.86
CA GLN A 14 9.22 6.15 6.46
C GLN A 14 10.52 6.35 7.22
N GLY A 15 11.48 7.00 6.57
CA GLY A 15 12.70 7.40 7.23
C GLY A 15 13.70 8.09 6.34
N ILE A 16 14.58 8.85 6.97
CA ILE A 16 15.74 9.49 6.33
C ILE A 16 17.00 9.01 7.07
N SER A 17 17.92 8.38 6.33
CA SER A 17 19.15 7.86 6.90
C SER A 17 20.09 8.98 7.31
N ASP A 18 20.95 8.71 8.31
CA ASP A 18 22.06 9.58 8.67
C ASP A 18 23.41 8.95 8.30
N THR A 19 24.49 9.68 8.55
CA THR A 19 25.87 9.30 8.27
C THR A 19 26.31 7.98 8.91
N ARG A 20 25.68 7.54 10.01
CA ARG A 20 26.03 6.28 10.72
C ARG A 20 25.78 5.04 9.86
N PHE A 21 24.85 5.12 8.90
CA PHE A 21 24.61 4.05 7.93
C PHE A 21 25.55 4.11 6.72
N GLY A 22 26.39 5.15 6.64
CA GLY A 22 27.27 5.44 5.51
C GLY A 22 26.52 5.82 4.23
N SER A 23 27.28 6.05 3.15
CA SER A 23 26.70 6.47 1.86
C SER A 23 25.75 5.42 1.26
N MET A 24 24.58 5.89 0.79
CA MET A 24 23.44 5.09 0.32
C MET A 24 23.42 4.78 -1.19
N LYS A 25 24.54 4.97 -1.88
CA LYS A 25 24.66 4.67 -3.33
C LYS A 25 24.42 3.20 -3.69
N LYS A 26 24.59 2.26 -2.75
CA LYS A 26 24.39 0.82 -2.97
C LYS A 26 23.06 0.37 -2.38
N LYS A 27 22.21 -0.30 -3.17
CA LYS A 27 20.89 -0.83 -2.71
C LYS A 27 20.98 -1.71 -1.46
N LYS A 28 22.03 -2.53 -1.31
CA LYS A 28 22.28 -3.34 -0.09
C LYS A 28 22.35 -2.50 1.20
N ARG A 29 22.87 -1.27 1.13
CA ARG A 29 22.92 -0.35 2.30
C ARG A 29 21.56 0.28 2.57
N ILE A 30 20.80 0.61 1.52
CA ILE A 30 19.41 1.06 1.66
C ILE A 30 18.59 -0.03 2.37
N LEU A 31 18.76 -1.30 2.01
CA LEU A 31 18.10 -2.41 2.69
C LEU A 31 18.50 -2.50 4.17
N LYS A 32 19.79 -2.37 4.51
CA LYS A 32 20.25 -2.35 5.91
C LYS A 32 19.58 -1.24 6.71
N PHE A 33 19.44 -0.04 6.13
CA PHE A 33 18.70 1.06 6.76
C PHE A 33 17.21 0.73 6.91
N LEU A 34 16.56 0.21 5.87
CA LEU A 34 15.15 -0.19 5.95
C LEU A 34 14.87 -1.21 7.06
N LEU A 35 15.75 -2.20 7.21
CA LEU A 35 15.64 -3.20 8.28
C LEU A 35 15.77 -2.57 9.67
N SER A 36 16.42 -1.42 9.83
CA SER A 36 16.41 -0.70 11.12
C SER A 36 15.12 0.08 11.39
N LEU A 37 14.30 0.33 10.36
CA LEU A 37 13.03 1.05 10.50
C LEU A 37 11.86 0.14 10.89
N THR A 38 12.03 -1.17 10.82
CA THR A 38 10.92 -2.12 10.94
C THR A 38 11.38 -3.52 11.33
N LYS A 39 10.58 -4.20 12.14
CA LYS A 39 10.77 -5.63 12.47
C LYS A 39 10.29 -6.57 11.35
N ARG A 40 9.74 -6.03 10.26
CA ARG A 40 9.18 -6.83 9.16
C ARG A 40 10.27 -7.39 8.26
N LYS A 41 10.04 -8.59 7.72
CA LYS A 41 10.87 -9.15 6.64
C LYS A 41 10.73 -8.28 5.39
N ILE A 42 11.78 -7.53 5.07
CA ILE A 42 11.90 -6.72 3.85
C ILE A 42 13.08 -7.23 3.04
N SER A 43 12.95 -7.21 1.72
CA SER A 43 14.01 -7.58 0.79
C SER A 43 14.25 -6.46 -0.24
N LEU A 44 15.25 -6.63 -1.10
CA LEU A 44 15.49 -5.73 -2.23
C LEU A 44 14.30 -5.67 -3.19
N LYS A 45 13.46 -6.70 -3.27
CA LYS A 45 12.28 -6.71 -4.14
C LYS A 45 11.23 -5.69 -3.70
N ASN A 46 11.23 -5.29 -2.43
CA ASN A 46 10.29 -4.27 -1.94
C ASN A 46 10.68 -2.86 -2.39
N LEU A 47 11.93 -2.63 -2.82
CA LEU A 47 12.45 -1.30 -3.11
C LEU A 47 12.19 -0.87 -4.54
N VAL A 48 11.70 0.36 -4.72
CA VAL A 48 11.69 1.06 -6.02
C VAL A 48 12.52 2.33 -5.89
N CYS A 49 13.60 2.43 -6.65
CA CYS A 49 14.50 3.59 -6.64
C CYS A 49 14.20 4.54 -7.80
N ALA A 50 14.42 5.84 -7.62
CA ALA A 50 14.47 6.80 -8.73
C ALA A 50 15.91 6.97 -9.24
N GLU A 51 16.09 7.20 -10.55
CA GLU A 51 17.40 7.52 -11.13
C GLU A 51 17.87 8.94 -10.80
N GLN A 52 16.94 9.90 -10.72
CA GLN A 52 17.14 11.31 -10.34
C GLN A 52 18.02 12.10 -11.32
N VAL A 53 17.39 12.61 -12.38
CA VAL A 53 18.04 13.38 -13.45
C VAL A 53 17.81 14.89 -13.33
N PHE A 54 17.38 15.37 -12.16
CA PHE A 54 17.07 16.77 -11.87
C PHE A 54 15.95 17.34 -12.77
N GLY A 55 15.03 16.47 -13.19
CA GLY A 55 13.84 16.81 -13.97
C GLY A 55 12.60 16.98 -13.08
N LYS A 56 11.42 16.96 -13.72
CA LYS A 56 10.10 16.98 -13.06
C LYS A 56 9.32 15.68 -13.21
N LYS A 57 9.90 14.65 -13.83
CA LYS A 57 9.18 13.40 -14.12
C LYS A 57 8.87 12.67 -12.81
N VAL A 58 7.59 12.43 -12.59
CA VAL A 58 7.07 11.61 -11.49
C VAL A 58 6.48 10.32 -12.06
N HIS A 59 6.99 9.18 -11.60
CA HIS A 59 6.52 7.86 -12.02
C HIS A 59 5.52 7.30 -11.02
N PHE A 60 4.40 6.79 -11.52
CA PHE A 60 3.44 6.05 -10.70
C PHE A 60 3.74 4.56 -10.81
N CYS A 61 4.31 4.01 -9.73
CA CYS A 61 4.83 2.65 -9.70
C CYS A 61 3.72 1.62 -9.97
N GLN A 62 4.08 0.63 -10.78
CA GLN A 62 3.33 -0.59 -11.01
C GLN A 62 3.94 -1.73 -10.18
N LEU A 63 3.24 -2.86 -10.09
CA LEU A 63 3.78 -4.05 -9.44
C LEU A 63 5.18 -4.42 -9.95
N THR A 64 5.35 -4.41 -11.26
CA THR A 64 6.58 -4.87 -11.94
C THR A 64 7.79 -4.03 -11.56
N ASP A 65 7.60 -2.81 -11.05
CA ASP A 65 8.68 -1.89 -10.68
C ASP A 65 9.42 -2.30 -9.39
N SER A 66 8.84 -3.22 -8.62
CA SER A 66 9.43 -3.82 -7.42
C SER A 66 10.86 -4.34 -7.68
N GLY A 67 11.84 -3.82 -6.95
CA GLY A 67 13.27 -4.14 -7.09
C GLY A 67 14.03 -3.26 -8.09
N GLN A 68 13.33 -2.46 -8.90
CA GLN A 68 13.92 -1.73 -10.02
C GLN A 68 14.39 -0.31 -9.65
N THR A 69 15.12 0.30 -10.59
CA THR A 69 15.41 1.74 -10.57
C THR A 69 14.74 2.38 -11.78
N ILE A 70 13.80 3.29 -11.54
CA ILE A 70 13.01 3.93 -12.58
C ILE A 70 13.82 5.01 -13.29
N LYS A 71 13.96 4.85 -14.60
CA LYS A 71 14.76 5.72 -15.46
C LYS A 71 14.12 7.09 -15.67
N LYS A 72 14.98 8.11 -15.64
CA LYS A 72 14.68 9.54 -15.83
C LYS A 72 13.66 10.12 -14.83
N ALA A 73 13.32 9.40 -13.77
CA ALA A 73 12.37 9.85 -12.75
C ALA A 73 13.09 10.56 -11.61
N ASP A 74 12.50 11.64 -11.11
CA ASP A 74 12.93 12.35 -9.91
C ASP A 74 11.93 12.21 -8.77
N GLY A 75 10.70 11.79 -9.07
CA GLY A 75 9.68 11.45 -8.09
C GLY A 75 9.07 10.10 -8.35
N LEU A 76 8.64 9.44 -7.28
CA LEU A 76 7.91 8.17 -7.32
C LEU A 76 6.63 8.30 -6.52
N LEU A 77 5.58 7.61 -6.98
CA LEU A 77 4.29 7.46 -6.30
C LEU A 77 3.90 5.98 -6.28
N THR A 78 3.27 5.49 -5.22
CA THR A 78 2.65 4.17 -5.20
C THR A 78 1.44 4.14 -4.26
N ASN A 79 0.46 3.31 -4.59
CA ASN A 79 -0.63 2.93 -3.70
C ASN A 79 -0.58 1.44 -3.33
N LEU A 80 0.52 0.76 -3.67
CA LEU A 80 0.72 -0.66 -3.42
C LEU A 80 1.40 -0.84 -2.06
N PRO A 81 0.77 -1.52 -1.07
CA PRO A 81 1.43 -1.92 0.16
C PRO A 81 2.72 -2.70 -0.12
N GLY A 82 3.70 -2.70 0.77
CA GLY A 82 4.94 -3.48 0.58
C GLY A 82 5.91 -2.95 -0.50
N GLN A 83 5.48 -2.05 -1.39
CA GLN A 83 6.39 -1.24 -2.21
C GLN A 83 6.90 -0.04 -1.42
N ILE A 84 8.22 0.09 -1.37
CA ILE A 84 8.94 1.12 -0.63
C ILE A 84 9.75 1.93 -1.62
N LEU A 85 9.35 3.18 -1.77
CA LEU A 85 9.96 4.14 -2.66
C LEU A 85 11.24 4.69 -2.02
N ALA A 86 12.28 4.89 -2.82
CA ALA A 86 13.55 5.41 -2.35
C ALA A 86 14.15 6.45 -3.30
N ILE A 87 14.59 7.57 -2.74
CA ILE A 87 15.46 8.55 -3.40
C ILE A 87 16.71 8.77 -2.55
N ILE A 88 17.81 9.13 -3.19
CA ILE A 88 19.06 9.49 -2.52
C ILE A 88 19.34 10.98 -2.68
N SER A 89 19.84 11.64 -1.66
CA SER A 89 20.14 13.07 -1.76
C SER A 89 21.35 13.46 -0.92
N ALA A 90 21.89 14.61 -1.28
CA ALA A 90 22.74 15.45 -0.46
C ALA A 90 22.42 16.88 -0.90
N ASP A 91 21.88 17.68 0.01
CA ASP A 91 21.42 19.07 -0.18
C ASP A 91 20.09 19.30 -0.92
N CYS A 92 19.68 18.44 -1.85
CA CYS A 92 18.36 18.56 -2.49
C CYS A 92 17.23 18.20 -1.52
N VAL A 93 16.05 18.80 -1.68
CA VAL A 93 14.90 18.64 -0.77
C VAL A 93 14.22 17.28 -0.95
N PRO A 94 14.26 16.36 0.03
CA PRO A 94 13.41 15.18 0.01
C PRO A 94 11.99 15.58 0.42
N ILE A 95 11.01 15.35 -0.43
CA ILE A 95 9.60 15.69 -0.17
C ILE A 95 8.78 14.42 -0.13
N PHE A 96 8.07 14.21 0.96
CA PHE A 96 7.20 13.07 1.20
C PHE A 96 5.76 13.52 1.02
N LEU A 97 4.97 12.79 0.23
CA LEU A 97 3.55 13.04 0.02
C LEU A 97 2.74 11.83 0.48
N PHE A 98 1.69 12.03 1.26
CA PHE A 98 0.79 10.97 1.68
C PHE A 98 -0.66 11.39 1.55
N ASP A 99 -1.41 10.67 0.73
CA ASP A 99 -2.87 10.73 0.71
C ASP A 99 -3.43 9.75 1.75
N SER A 100 -3.98 10.31 2.83
CA SER A 100 -4.54 9.55 3.94
C SER A 100 -5.83 8.79 3.60
N LYS A 101 -6.59 9.24 2.61
CA LYS A 101 -7.87 8.62 2.22
C LYS A 101 -7.69 7.56 1.15
N LYS A 102 -6.87 7.85 0.14
CA LYS A 102 -6.63 6.99 -1.02
C LYS A 102 -5.44 6.07 -0.83
N GLN A 103 -4.70 6.23 0.28
CA GLN A 103 -3.56 5.40 0.63
C GLN A 103 -2.51 5.43 -0.49
N VAL A 104 -2.10 6.64 -0.85
CA VAL A 104 -1.05 6.87 -1.85
C VAL A 104 0.13 7.52 -1.15
N VAL A 105 1.33 6.99 -1.35
CA VAL A 105 2.58 7.58 -0.86
C VAL A 105 3.44 8.03 -2.02
N GLY A 106 4.24 9.06 -1.77
CA GLY A 106 5.14 9.64 -2.76
C GLY A 106 6.42 10.15 -2.14
N VAL A 107 7.54 9.97 -2.84
CA VAL A 107 8.82 10.55 -2.45
C VAL A 107 9.43 11.26 -3.66
N LEU A 108 9.76 12.54 -3.48
CA LEU A 108 10.23 13.42 -4.55
C LEU A 108 11.61 13.98 -4.23
N HIS A 109 12.49 13.95 -5.22
CA HIS A 109 13.78 14.61 -5.20
C HIS A 109 13.64 16.06 -5.67
N GLY A 110 13.36 16.95 -4.72
CA GLY A 110 13.21 18.38 -4.92
C GLY A 110 14.55 19.11 -5.04
N SER A 111 15.27 18.92 -6.13
CA SER A 111 16.38 19.83 -6.48
C SER A 111 15.86 21.22 -6.83
N ARG A 112 16.72 22.25 -6.83
CA ARG A 112 16.35 23.59 -7.31
C ARG A 112 15.70 23.54 -8.70
N VAL A 113 16.31 22.80 -9.62
CA VAL A 113 15.82 22.64 -11.00
C VAL A 113 14.48 21.92 -11.02
N SER A 114 14.34 20.82 -10.29
CA SER A 114 13.11 20.02 -10.20
C SER A 114 11.94 20.83 -9.61
N LEU A 115 12.22 21.62 -8.57
CA LEU A 115 11.22 22.48 -7.93
C LEU A 115 10.77 23.59 -8.88
N ILE A 116 11.71 24.31 -9.52
CA ILE A 116 11.39 25.34 -10.52
C ILE A 116 10.54 24.73 -11.65
N LYS A 117 10.91 23.54 -12.14
CA LYS A 117 10.17 22.83 -13.19
C LYS A 117 8.79 22.29 -12.75
N GLY A 118 8.49 22.30 -11.45
CA GLY A 118 7.17 21.95 -10.93
C GLY A 118 6.96 20.47 -10.58
N ILE A 119 7.97 19.81 -9.99
CA ILE A 119 7.86 18.38 -9.60
C ILE A 119 6.76 18.11 -8.56
N ILE A 120 6.47 19.06 -7.67
CA ILE A 120 5.42 18.91 -6.64
C ILE A 120 4.05 18.94 -7.32
N GLU A 121 3.86 19.91 -8.21
CA GLU A 121 2.65 20.08 -9.00
C GLU A 121 2.37 18.84 -9.86
N GLU A 122 3.40 18.30 -10.53
CA GLU A 122 3.28 17.06 -11.32
C GLU A 122 2.87 15.86 -10.45
N ALA A 123 3.46 15.72 -9.26
CA ALA A 123 3.12 14.64 -8.35
C ALA A 123 1.67 14.74 -7.86
N VAL A 124 1.26 15.92 -7.38
CA VAL A 124 -0.10 16.16 -6.88
C VAL A 124 -1.12 16.00 -8.01
N LYS A 125 -0.84 16.50 -9.21
CA LYS A 125 -1.68 16.29 -10.39
C LYS A 125 -1.92 14.81 -10.65
N LYS A 126 -0.85 13.98 -10.70
CA LYS A 126 -0.99 12.53 -10.92
C LYS A 126 -1.82 11.82 -9.86
N ILE A 127 -1.71 12.24 -8.59
CA ILE A 127 -2.53 11.69 -7.51
C ILE A 127 -4.00 12.07 -7.72
N LYS A 128 -4.28 13.36 -8.00
CA LYS A 128 -5.63 13.87 -8.28
C LYS A 128 -6.26 13.18 -9.48
N ASP A 129 -5.59 13.15 -10.62
CA ASP A 129 -6.09 12.57 -11.87
C ASP A 129 -6.43 11.07 -11.71
N LYS A 130 -5.64 10.34 -10.91
CA LYS A 130 -5.79 8.89 -10.77
C LYS A 130 -6.77 8.47 -9.66
N PHE A 131 -6.87 9.21 -8.56
CA PHE A 131 -7.64 8.79 -7.38
C PHE A 131 -8.76 9.77 -6.97
N ASN A 132 -8.91 10.88 -7.70
CA ASN A 132 -9.79 11.98 -7.36
C ASN A 132 -9.54 12.49 -5.93
N SER A 133 -8.27 12.63 -5.58
CA SER A 133 -7.81 13.07 -4.26
C SER A 133 -8.02 14.56 -4.05
N GLN A 134 -8.32 14.96 -2.81
CA GLN A 134 -8.42 16.37 -2.45
C GLN A 134 -7.12 16.85 -1.80
N ALA A 135 -6.82 18.14 -1.95
CA ALA A 135 -5.61 18.72 -1.34
C ALA A 135 -5.61 18.59 0.19
N THR A 136 -6.79 18.62 0.81
CA THR A 136 -7.03 18.43 2.24
C THR A 136 -6.79 17.00 2.73
N ASP A 137 -6.64 16.03 1.81
CA ASP A 137 -6.31 14.65 2.16
C ASP A 137 -4.79 14.39 2.15
N LEU A 138 -4.00 15.35 1.64
CA LEU A 138 -2.57 15.24 1.43
C LEU A 138 -1.75 15.80 2.61
N TRP A 139 -0.85 14.96 3.09
CA TRP A 139 0.10 15.27 4.15
C TRP A 139 1.52 15.30 3.58
N VAL A 140 2.33 16.26 4.01
CA VAL A 140 3.63 16.53 3.39
C VAL A 140 4.75 16.63 4.41
N GLY A 141 5.79 15.82 4.24
CA GLY A 141 7.03 15.87 5.03
C GLY A 141 8.16 16.49 4.21
N ILE A 142 8.87 17.47 4.76
CA ILE A 142 10.02 18.14 4.13
C ILE A 142 11.29 17.72 4.88
N GLY A 143 12.14 16.95 4.20
CA GLY A 143 13.35 16.35 4.78
C GLY A 143 14.55 17.31 4.86
N PRO A 144 15.68 16.85 5.44
CA PRO A 144 16.92 17.62 5.52
C PRO A 144 17.41 18.03 4.14
N HIS A 145 17.76 19.30 4.01
CA HIS A 145 18.26 19.86 2.75
C HIS A 145 19.15 21.07 3.01
N LEU A 146 19.74 21.63 1.97
CA LEU A 146 20.49 22.87 2.08
C LEU A 146 19.52 24.04 2.22
N ARG A 147 19.67 24.82 3.29
CA ARG A 147 18.77 25.93 3.62
C ARG A 147 19.37 27.28 3.28
N LYS A 148 18.55 28.33 3.36
CA LYS A 148 18.95 29.73 3.15
C LYS A 148 20.18 30.17 3.94
N CYS A 149 20.51 29.57 5.08
CA CYS A 149 21.72 29.90 5.81
C CYS A 149 23.03 29.54 5.06
N HIS A 150 22.99 28.61 4.11
CA HIS A 150 24.19 28.11 3.42
C HIS A 150 24.00 27.84 1.92
N TYR A 151 22.81 28.09 1.36
CA TYR A 151 22.59 27.92 -0.07
C TYR A 151 22.97 29.18 -0.85
N GLU A 152 24.26 29.46 -0.93
CA GLU A 152 24.80 30.58 -1.71
C GLU A 152 24.75 30.28 -3.22
N LEU A 153 24.29 31.26 -4.01
CA LEU A 153 24.29 31.23 -5.48
C LEU A 153 24.22 32.63 -6.09
N ALA A 154 24.75 32.76 -7.31
CA ALA A 154 24.59 33.97 -8.10
C ALA A 154 23.11 34.17 -8.54
N PRO A 155 22.57 35.39 -8.45
CA PRO A 155 21.21 35.71 -8.92
C PRO A 155 20.97 35.39 -10.40
N SER A 156 22.01 35.42 -11.24
CA SER A 156 21.94 35.08 -12.67
C SER A 156 21.52 33.63 -12.93
N LEU A 157 21.71 32.73 -11.96
CA LEU A 157 21.30 31.33 -12.06
C LEU A 157 19.82 31.09 -11.73
N ILE A 158 19.08 32.14 -11.35
CA ILE A 158 17.67 32.07 -10.94
C ILE A 158 16.80 32.82 -11.95
N PRO A 159 15.80 32.13 -12.56
CA PRO A 159 14.83 32.80 -13.42
C PRO A 159 14.05 33.87 -12.64
N VAL A 160 13.67 34.96 -13.33
CA VAL A 160 13.04 36.15 -12.73
C VAL A 160 11.87 35.79 -11.80
N ALA A 161 10.98 34.89 -12.24
CA ALA A 161 9.82 34.44 -11.46
C ALA A 161 10.13 33.82 -10.09
N PHE A 162 11.39 33.41 -9.86
CA PHE A 162 11.84 32.77 -8.62
C PHE A 162 12.83 33.65 -7.84
N LYS A 163 13.16 34.86 -8.30
CA LYS A 163 14.06 35.77 -7.58
C LYS A 163 13.53 36.19 -6.21
N LYS A 164 12.20 36.17 -5.99
CA LYS A 164 11.57 36.42 -4.68
C LYS A 164 12.00 35.46 -3.57
N TYR A 165 12.65 34.33 -3.89
CA TYR A 165 13.20 33.39 -2.91
C TYR A 165 14.70 33.59 -2.66
N LEU A 166 15.32 34.60 -3.28
CA LEU A 166 16.68 35.02 -2.96
C LEU A 166 16.63 35.98 -1.77
N ILE A 167 17.49 35.71 -0.80
CA ILE A 167 17.71 36.55 0.37
C ILE A 167 19.10 37.14 0.22
N GLN A 168 19.18 38.46 0.16
CA GLN A 168 20.44 39.17 0.16
C GLN A 168 20.91 39.33 1.62
N SER A 169 22.17 39.01 1.87
CA SER A 169 22.82 39.24 3.16
C SER A 169 24.27 39.64 2.88
N ALA A 170 24.63 40.86 3.29
CA ALA A 170 25.86 41.53 2.84
C ALA A 170 25.97 41.48 1.29
N ASN A 171 27.11 41.06 0.76
CA ASN A 171 27.37 40.97 -0.68
C ASN A 171 27.05 39.58 -1.28
N LYS A 172 26.25 38.78 -0.59
CA LYS A 172 25.92 37.40 -0.98
C LYS A 172 24.42 37.18 -1.10
N TYR A 173 24.05 36.22 -1.94
CA TYR A 173 22.67 35.82 -2.18
C TYR A 173 22.46 34.36 -1.81
N TYR A 174 21.37 34.12 -1.07
CA TYR A 174 21.01 32.81 -0.57
C TYR A 174 19.62 32.42 -1.03
N PHE A 175 19.45 31.21 -1.58
CA PHE A 175 18.16 30.78 -2.11
C PHE A 175 17.40 29.93 -1.09
N ASP A 176 16.19 30.36 -0.76
CA ASP A 176 15.32 29.67 0.18
C ASP A 176 14.47 28.60 -0.52
N LEU A 177 15.05 27.40 -0.64
CA LEU A 177 14.34 26.21 -1.14
C LEU A 177 13.11 25.88 -0.29
N THR A 178 13.16 26.14 1.03
CA THR A 178 12.07 25.86 1.94
C THR A 178 10.87 26.75 1.61
N ALA A 179 11.10 28.07 1.46
CA ALA A 179 10.06 29.02 1.07
C ALA A 179 9.45 28.68 -0.31
N LEU A 180 10.26 28.27 -1.28
CA LEU A 180 9.78 27.80 -2.59
C LEU A 180 8.85 26.59 -2.48
N VAL A 181 9.20 25.60 -1.65
CA VAL A 181 8.36 24.42 -1.42
C VAL A 181 7.05 24.82 -0.74
N PHE A 182 7.09 25.64 0.31
CA PHE A 182 5.88 26.09 1.00
C PHE A 182 4.93 26.89 0.09
N ASP A 183 5.44 27.82 -0.74
CA ASP A 183 4.60 28.58 -1.68
C ASP A 183 3.88 27.65 -2.67
N LYS A 184 4.59 26.64 -3.19
CA LYS A 184 4.00 25.64 -4.10
C LYS A 184 2.94 24.79 -3.43
N LEU A 185 3.21 24.28 -2.23
CA LEU A 185 2.23 23.47 -1.47
C LEU A 185 0.99 24.29 -1.12
N LYS A 186 1.16 25.55 -0.70
CA LYS A 186 0.07 26.48 -0.43
C LYS A 186 -0.79 26.73 -1.67
N LYS A 187 -0.17 26.98 -2.83
CA LYS A 187 -0.88 27.16 -4.11
C LYS A 187 -1.65 25.94 -4.56
N LEU A 188 -1.19 24.73 -4.18
CA LEU A 188 -1.90 23.49 -4.44
C LEU A 188 -3.08 23.24 -3.47
N GLY A 189 -3.28 24.13 -2.48
CA GLY A 189 -4.35 24.07 -1.50
C GLY A 189 -4.05 23.13 -0.32
N ILE A 190 -2.79 22.73 -0.10
CA ILE A 190 -2.43 21.84 1.00
C ILE A 190 -2.40 22.65 2.32
N PRO A 191 -3.23 22.26 3.33
CA PRO A 191 -3.28 22.93 4.63
C PRO A 191 -1.93 23.00 5.34
N LYS A 192 -1.64 24.15 5.97
CA LYS A 192 -0.37 24.38 6.70
C LYS A 192 -0.14 23.37 7.83
N ASN A 193 -1.20 22.97 8.53
CA ASN A 193 -1.14 21.97 9.61
C ASN A 193 -0.90 20.53 9.13
N GLN A 194 -0.92 20.29 7.81
CA GLN A 194 -0.60 18.99 7.20
C GLN A 194 0.83 18.95 6.62
N ILE A 195 1.61 20.02 6.81
CA ILE A 195 2.99 20.14 6.34
C ILE A 195 3.94 20.12 7.55
N GLU A 196 4.83 19.14 7.60
CA GLU A 196 5.89 19.05 8.61
C GLU A 196 7.25 19.28 7.95
N ASP A 197 7.94 20.35 8.35
CA ASP A 197 9.34 20.58 8.01
C ASP A 197 10.25 20.10 9.14
N CYS A 198 11.26 19.29 8.81
CA CYS A 198 12.24 18.81 9.79
C CYS A 198 13.18 19.91 10.32
N GLN A 199 13.19 21.09 9.68
CA GLN A 199 14.01 22.25 10.06
C GLN A 199 15.52 22.01 10.08
N VAL A 200 16.01 20.95 9.42
CA VAL A 200 17.44 20.61 9.35
C VAL A 200 18.09 21.19 8.09
N CYS A 201 19.21 21.89 8.28
CA CYS A 201 20.16 22.21 7.21
C CYS A 201 21.25 21.14 7.12
N THR A 202 21.40 20.49 5.96
CA THR A 202 22.43 19.44 5.74
C THR A 202 23.85 19.97 5.87
N PHE A 203 24.08 21.23 5.54
CA PHE A 203 25.38 21.87 5.68
C PHE A 203 25.74 22.15 7.14
N CYS A 204 24.79 22.66 7.93
CA CYS A 204 25.01 22.90 9.38
C CYS A 204 25.21 21.57 10.12
N GLN A 205 24.34 20.59 9.84
CA GLN A 205 24.32 19.29 10.51
C GLN A 205 25.13 18.24 9.72
N PHE A 206 26.27 18.64 9.16
CA PHE A 206 27.07 17.82 8.24
C PHE A 206 27.58 16.52 8.86
N GLN A 207 27.75 16.47 10.19
CA GLN A 207 28.11 15.25 10.91
C GLN A 207 26.98 14.21 10.90
N LYS A 208 25.71 14.65 10.82
CA LYS A 208 24.52 13.78 10.78
C LYS A 208 24.03 13.52 9.36
N TYR A 209 24.17 14.46 8.44
CA TYR A 209 23.69 14.34 7.07
C TYR A 209 24.77 14.71 6.06
N PHE A 210 24.85 13.95 4.97
CA PHE A 210 25.79 14.26 3.89
C PHE A 210 25.38 15.55 3.16
N SER A 211 26.29 16.51 3.05
CA SER A 211 26.15 17.73 2.27
C SER A 211 27.17 17.76 1.13
N ASN A 212 26.69 17.87 -0.11
CA ASN A 212 27.53 17.99 -1.28
C ASN A 212 28.26 19.34 -1.29
N ARG A 213 27.58 20.42 -0.89
CA ARG A 213 28.14 21.76 -0.77
C ARG A 213 29.25 21.82 0.28
N ARG A 214 29.06 21.18 1.44
CA ARG A 214 30.12 21.10 2.47
C ARG A 214 31.34 20.34 1.94
N GLN A 215 31.13 19.22 1.26
CA GLN A 215 32.23 18.44 0.68
C GLN A 215 32.98 19.17 -0.43
N GLN A 216 32.33 20.10 -1.15
CA GLN A 216 33.04 20.96 -2.12
C GLN A 216 34.00 21.93 -1.43
N LEU A 217 33.63 22.47 -0.27
CA LEU A 217 34.48 23.38 0.50
C LEU A 217 35.55 22.65 1.32
N ASN A 218 35.24 21.45 1.81
CA ASN A 218 36.18 20.57 2.51
C ASN A 218 36.07 19.14 1.95
N PRO A 219 36.88 18.77 0.95
CA PRO A 219 36.85 17.44 0.34
C PRO A 219 37.05 16.27 1.30
N GLN A 220 37.75 16.49 2.43
CA GLN A 220 38.08 15.48 3.44
C GLN A 220 36.98 15.33 4.51
N VAL A 221 35.92 16.16 4.49
CA VAL A 221 34.85 16.12 5.51
C VAL A 221 34.14 14.77 5.61
N TYR A 222 34.16 13.96 4.55
CA TYR A 222 33.60 12.61 4.53
C TYR A 222 34.58 11.62 3.91
N ALA A 223 34.69 10.43 4.51
CA ALA A 223 35.50 9.33 4.00
C ALA A 223 35.15 8.86 2.57
N LYS A 224 33.94 9.17 2.07
CA LYS A 224 33.52 8.84 0.69
C LYS A 224 33.15 10.08 -0.11
N LYS A 225 33.70 10.18 -1.31
CA LYS A 225 33.33 11.21 -2.29
C LYS A 225 31.87 11.08 -2.73
N LYS A 226 31.20 12.22 -2.84
CA LYS A 226 29.79 12.36 -3.24
C LYS A 226 28.88 11.45 -2.41
N ALA A 227 29.07 11.39 -1.09
CA ALA A 227 28.22 10.59 -0.21
C ALA A 227 26.78 11.12 -0.22
N ARG A 228 25.81 10.21 -0.04
CA ARG A 228 24.37 10.52 -0.10
C ARG A 228 23.63 9.79 1.01
N PHE A 229 22.62 10.42 1.59
CA PHE A 229 21.65 9.75 2.44
C PHE A 229 20.45 9.30 1.59
N VAL A 230 19.64 8.36 2.10
CA VAL A 230 18.42 7.89 1.45
C VAL A 230 17.20 8.41 2.21
N SER A 231 16.16 8.75 1.46
CA SER A 231 14.80 8.98 1.97
C SER A 231 13.92 7.88 1.43
N VAL A 232 13.24 7.16 2.33
CA VAL A 232 12.38 6.02 1.98
C VAL A 232 10.96 6.25 2.45
N PHE A 233 9.97 5.92 1.61
CA PHE A 233 8.57 6.00 1.98
C PHE A 233 7.77 4.87 1.34
N GLY A 234 6.95 4.18 2.12
CA GLY A 234 6.16 3.06 1.64
C GLY A 234 4.92 2.86 2.46
N LEU A 235 3.94 2.20 1.84
CA LEU A 235 2.78 1.67 2.54
C LEU A 235 3.17 0.32 3.13
N THR A 236 2.75 0.06 4.35
CA THR A 236 2.84 -1.26 4.96
C THR A 236 1.52 -1.98 4.83
N ARG A 237 1.53 -3.32 4.94
CA ARG A 237 0.29 -4.11 5.03
C ARG A 237 -0.63 -3.50 6.06
N ARG A 238 -1.88 -3.29 5.68
CA ARG A 238 -2.92 -2.83 6.58
C ARG A 238 -3.42 -4.03 7.38
N VAL A 239 -3.10 -4.05 8.67
CA VAL A 239 -3.53 -5.10 9.59
C VAL A 239 -4.38 -4.45 10.68
N SER A 240 -5.57 -4.98 10.90
CA SER A 240 -6.48 -4.51 11.93
C SER A 240 -6.90 -5.65 12.84
N LYS A 241 -6.54 -5.56 14.13
CA LYS A 241 -6.96 -6.52 15.13
C LYS A 241 -8.44 -6.34 15.45
N LEU A 242 -9.25 -7.35 15.17
CA LEU A 242 -10.68 -7.38 15.45
C LEU A 242 -10.91 -7.52 16.96
N ASN A 243 -11.72 -6.64 17.51
CA ASN A 243 -12.21 -6.71 18.89
C ASN A 243 -13.63 -6.15 18.98
N LYS A 244 -14.26 -6.28 20.16
CA LYS A 244 -15.65 -5.86 20.36
C LYS A 244 -15.87 -4.36 20.11
N THR A 245 -14.90 -3.50 20.45
CA THR A 245 -15.04 -2.04 20.37
C THR A 245 -14.90 -1.52 18.95
N ASN A 246 -14.04 -2.12 18.13
CA ASN A 246 -13.78 -1.67 16.76
C ASN A 246 -14.55 -2.43 15.67
N GLN A 247 -15.24 -3.52 16.01
CA GLN A 247 -15.92 -4.39 15.04
C GLN A 247 -16.84 -3.61 14.08
N LYS A 248 -17.67 -2.69 14.58
CA LYS A 248 -18.58 -1.88 13.75
C LYS A 248 -17.82 -1.04 12.72
N PHE A 249 -16.71 -0.42 13.14
CA PHE A 249 -15.86 0.38 12.27
C PHE A 249 -15.17 -0.49 11.21
N LEU A 250 -14.59 -1.63 11.62
CA LEU A 250 -13.91 -2.55 10.71
C LEU A 250 -14.85 -3.15 9.67
N ILE A 251 -16.10 -3.45 10.03
CA ILE A 251 -17.11 -3.89 9.06
C ILE A 251 -17.38 -2.79 8.04
N LYS A 252 -17.57 -1.53 8.47
CA LYS A 252 -17.78 -0.40 7.57
C LYS A 252 -16.58 -0.21 6.62
N GLU A 253 -15.37 -0.32 7.14
CA GLU A 253 -14.14 -0.25 6.35
C GLU A 253 -14.05 -1.39 5.33
N ALA A 254 -14.24 -2.63 5.76
CA ALA A 254 -14.22 -3.82 4.91
C ALA A 254 -15.27 -3.74 3.79
N VAL A 255 -16.49 -3.28 4.09
CA VAL A 255 -17.55 -3.05 3.09
C VAL A 255 -17.11 -2.03 2.05
N ASN A 256 -16.50 -0.91 2.48
CA ASN A 256 -16.03 0.12 1.55
C ASN A 256 -14.92 -0.40 0.64
N LEU A 257 -13.95 -1.14 1.19
CA LEU A 257 -12.89 -1.77 0.40
C LEU A 257 -13.46 -2.76 -0.61
N LEU A 258 -14.37 -3.64 -0.20
CA LEU A 258 -15.02 -4.61 -1.10
C LEU A 258 -15.79 -3.92 -2.24
N LYS A 259 -16.54 -2.84 -1.93
CA LYS A 259 -17.24 -2.04 -2.95
C LYS A 259 -16.29 -1.42 -3.98
N GLN A 260 -15.05 -1.13 -3.58
CA GLN A 260 -14.00 -0.60 -4.45
C GLN A 260 -13.23 -1.71 -5.21
N GLY A 261 -13.65 -2.97 -5.10
CA GLY A 261 -12.96 -4.12 -5.70
C GLY A 261 -11.76 -4.61 -4.89
N GLY A 262 -11.77 -4.32 -3.59
CA GLY A 262 -10.75 -4.73 -2.64
C GLY A 262 -10.74 -6.23 -2.34
N VAL A 263 -9.59 -6.72 -1.87
CA VAL A 263 -9.35 -8.08 -1.39
C VAL A 263 -9.02 -8.03 0.09
N LEU A 264 -9.71 -8.84 0.89
CA LEU A 264 -9.50 -8.94 2.34
C LEU A 264 -8.94 -10.30 2.70
N VAL A 265 -8.10 -10.35 3.73
CA VAL A 265 -7.79 -11.58 4.48
C VAL A 265 -8.52 -11.49 5.82
N CYS A 266 -9.43 -12.43 6.08
CA CYS A 266 -10.27 -12.40 7.28
C CYS A 266 -10.27 -13.74 8.00
N PRO A 267 -10.43 -13.75 9.34
CA PRO A 267 -10.73 -14.95 10.08
C PRO A 267 -12.09 -15.50 9.62
N THR A 268 -12.20 -16.82 9.48
CA THR A 268 -13.48 -17.48 9.24
C THR A 268 -13.78 -18.45 10.37
N ASP A 269 -14.92 -19.12 10.30
CA ASP A 269 -15.28 -20.23 11.19
C ASP A 269 -14.52 -21.54 10.89
N THR A 270 -13.60 -21.54 9.91
CA THR A 270 -12.63 -22.62 9.63
C THR A 270 -11.17 -22.10 9.71
N VAL A 271 -10.62 -21.63 8.60
CA VAL A 271 -9.25 -21.10 8.47
C VAL A 271 -9.32 -19.65 8.00
N TYR A 272 -8.21 -18.93 7.92
CA TYR A 272 -8.25 -17.61 7.28
C TYR A 272 -8.70 -17.70 5.82
N GLY A 273 -9.54 -16.76 5.41
CA GLY A 273 -10.13 -16.69 4.09
C GLY A 273 -9.72 -15.43 3.34
N LEU A 274 -9.46 -15.58 2.03
CA LEU A 274 -9.42 -14.48 1.08
C LEU A 274 -10.83 -14.17 0.60
N LEU A 275 -11.23 -12.90 0.76
CA LEU A 275 -12.55 -12.39 0.40
C LEU A 275 -12.47 -11.30 -0.65
N ALA A 276 -13.36 -11.36 -1.64
CA ALA A 276 -13.55 -10.34 -2.66
C ALA A 276 -14.99 -10.35 -3.18
N ASP A 277 -15.47 -9.23 -3.74
CA ASP A 277 -16.79 -9.16 -4.38
C ASP A 277 -16.87 -10.16 -5.55
N ALA A 278 -17.75 -11.16 -5.43
CA ALA A 278 -17.92 -12.20 -6.45
C ALA A 278 -18.55 -11.66 -7.75
N THR A 279 -19.14 -10.46 -7.70
CA THR A 279 -19.75 -9.77 -8.84
C THR A 279 -18.76 -8.82 -9.53
N ASN A 280 -17.54 -8.68 -9.04
CA ASN A 280 -16.50 -7.81 -9.60
C ASN A 280 -15.36 -8.63 -10.23
N GLN A 281 -15.34 -8.70 -11.56
CA GLN A 281 -14.35 -9.47 -12.32
C GLN A 281 -12.88 -9.10 -11.98
N LYS A 282 -12.59 -7.81 -11.78
CA LYS A 282 -11.23 -7.35 -11.44
C LYS A 282 -10.81 -7.82 -10.04
N ALA A 283 -11.72 -7.77 -9.08
CA ALA A 283 -11.47 -8.26 -7.73
C ALA A 283 -11.23 -9.78 -7.71
N VAL A 284 -12.02 -10.54 -8.50
CA VAL A 284 -11.82 -11.99 -8.65
C VAL A 284 -10.48 -12.32 -9.32
N ALA A 285 -10.08 -11.58 -10.35
CA ALA A 285 -8.77 -11.77 -10.99
C ALA A 285 -7.61 -11.57 -10.00
N ARG A 286 -7.73 -10.60 -9.08
CA ARG A 286 -6.74 -10.40 -8.00
C ARG A 286 -6.64 -11.61 -7.07
N ILE A 287 -7.75 -12.28 -6.74
CA ILE A 287 -7.73 -13.50 -5.92
C ILE A 287 -6.96 -14.63 -6.63
N PHE A 288 -7.18 -14.82 -7.93
CA PHE A 288 -6.45 -15.84 -8.70
C PHE A 288 -4.95 -15.54 -8.78
N ALA A 289 -4.60 -14.28 -9.05
CA ALA A 289 -3.21 -13.82 -9.05
C ALA A 289 -2.55 -14.03 -7.69
N LEU A 290 -3.21 -13.62 -6.60
CA LEU A 290 -2.74 -13.81 -5.23
C LEU A 290 -2.66 -15.29 -4.85
N LYS A 291 -3.48 -16.20 -5.39
CA LYS A 291 -3.32 -17.63 -5.09
C LYS A 291 -2.33 -18.35 -6.00
N LYS A 292 -1.84 -17.69 -7.06
CA LYS A 292 -1.17 -18.35 -8.20
C LYS A 292 -1.97 -19.57 -8.67
N ARG A 293 -3.29 -19.39 -8.78
CA ARG A 293 -4.25 -20.45 -9.08
C ARG A 293 -4.75 -20.29 -10.51
N SER A 294 -4.83 -21.40 -11.25
CA SER A 294 -5.47 -21.40 -12.56
C SER A 294 -6.95 -21.01 -12.45
N THR A 295 -7.42 -20.19 -13.40
CA THR A 295 -8.81 -19.73 -13.51
C THR A 295 -9.80 -20.87 -13.76
N SER A 296 -9.33 -22.04 -14.23
CA SER A 296 -10.16 -23.24 -14.39
C SER A 296 -10.64 -23.83 -13.05
N LYS A 297 -9.91 -23.55 -11.97
CA LYS A 297 -10.24 -24.07 -10.63
C LYS A 297 -11.17 -23.11 -9.89
N ALA A 298 -12.48 -23.41 -9.93
CA ALA A 298 -13.52 -22.61 -9.29
C ALA A 298 -13.27 -22.34 -7.79
N LEU A 299 -13.86 -21.23 -7.33
CA LEU A 299 -13.77 -20.70 -5.98
C LEU A 299 -15.14 -20.81 -5.27
N PRO A 300 -15.18 -21.10 -3.96
CA PRO A 300 -16.41 -21.06 -3.17
C PRO A 300 -16.94 -19.63 -3.04
N ILE A 301 -18.25 -19.52 -2.84
CA ILE A 301 -18.96 -18.27 -2.61
C ILE A 301 -19.63 -18.29 -1.23
N PHE A 302 -19.34 -17.28 -0.42
CA PHE A 302 -20.11 -16.98 0.77
C PHE A 302 -21.36 -16.18 0.43
N VAL A 303 -22.48 -16.59 1.01
CA VAL A 303 -23.78 -15.93 0.93
C VAL A 303 -24.32 -15.67 2.33
N ARG A 304 -25.11 -14.61 2.49
CA ARG A 304 -25.62 -14.19 3.81
C ARG A 304 -26.74 -15.09 4.34
N ASP A 305 -27.56 -15.62 3.44
CA ASP A 305 -28.73 -16.41 3.79
C ASP A 305 -29.15 -17.35 2.64
N LEU A 306 -30.11 -18.22 2.94
CA LEU A 306 -30.68 -19.15 1.95
C LEU A 306 -31.41 -18.41 0.82
N LYS A 307 -31.97 -17.21 1.09
CA LYS A 307 -32.63 -16.38 0.08
C LYS A 307 -31.64 -15.94 -1.01
N MET A 308 -30.44 -15.49 -0.63
CA MET A 308 -29.36 -15.18 -1.56
C MET A 308 -28.85 -16.44 -2.28
N ALA A 309 -28.72 -17.57 -1.57
CA ALA A 309 -28.34 -18.84 -2.20
C ALA A 309 -29.31 -19.25 -3.33
N LYS A 310 -30.62 -19.18 -3.07
CA LYS A 310 -31.70 -19.45 -4.04
C LYS A 310 -31.70 -18.49 -5.24
N LYS A 311 -31.09 -17.31 -5.14
CA LYS A 311 -30.90 -16.41 -6.29
C LYS A 311 -29.76 -16.87 -7.20
N LEU A 312 -28.76 -17.56 -6.67
CA LEU A 312 -27.55 -17.96 -7.39
C LEU A 312 -27.57 -19.42 -7.88
N ALA A 313 -28.28 -20.29 -7.18
CA ALA A 313 -28.36 -21.71 -7.45
C ALA A 313 -29.81 -22.21 -7.53
N GLN A 314 -30.02 -23.29 -8.28
CA GLN A 314 -31.24 -24.08 -8.22
C GLN A 314 -31.16 -24.94 -6.96
N ILE A 315 -32.09 -24.73 -6.02
CA ILE A 315 -32.15 -25.43 -4.75
C ILE A 315 -33.54 -26.06 -4.63
N TYR A 316 -33.59 -27.39 -4.68
CA TYR A 316 -34.81 -28.18 -4.51
C TYR A 316 -35.11 -28.42 -3.03
N GLN A 317 -36.35 -28.83 -2.72
CA GLN A 317 -36.81 -29.00 -1.34
C GLN A 317 -35.94 -29.99 -0.53
N ARG A 318 -35.55 -31.13 -1.13
CA ARG A 318 -34.66 -32.11 -0.50
C ARG A 318 -33.29 -31.50 -0.13
N GLN A 319 -32.71 -30.72 -1.03
CA GLN A 319 -31.45 -30.02 -0.77
C GLN A 319 -31.64 -28.98 0.34
N GLU A 320 -32.73 -28.21 0.31
CA GLU A 320 -33.03 -27.22 1.35
C GLU A 320 -33.15 -27.81 2.76
N VAL A 321 -33.75 -29.00 2.92
CA VAL A 321 -33.78 -29.71 4.20
C VAL A 321 -32.36 -30.00 4.70
N PHE A 322 -31.46 -30.46 3.83
CA PHE A 322 -30.06 -30.68 4.19
C PHE A 322 -29.35 -29.35 4.53
N LEU A 323 -29.54 -28.31 3.72
CA LEU A 323 -28.92 -27.00 3.93
C LEU A 323 -29.30 -26.38 5.27
N LYS A 324 -30.57 -26.48 5.68
CA LYS A 324 -31.05 -25.98 6.99
C LYS A 324 -30.37 -26.67 8.17
N LYS A 325 -29.89 -27.92 8.01
CA LYS A 325 -29.16 -28.66 9.05
C LYS A 325 -27.68 -28.27 9.14
N VAL A 326 -27.05 -27.92 8.01
CA VAL A 326 -25.60 -27.69 7.94
C VAL A 326 -25.18 -26.22 7.87
N TRP A 327 -26.12 -25.31 7.59
CA TRP A 327 -25.90 -23.87 7.51
C TRP A 327 -26.65 -23.09 8.60
N PRO A 328 -26.03 -22.03 9.17
CA PRO A 328 -24.65 -21.59 8.96
C PRO A 328 -23.63 -22.59 9.53
N GLY A 329 -22.51 -22.80 8.84
CA GLY A 329 -21.56 -23.81 9.31
C GLY A 329 -20.37 -24.06 8.38
N GLN A 330 -19.70 -25.18 8.64
CA GLN A 330 -18.42 -25.55 8.01
C GLN A 330 -18.57 -26.41 6.76
N VAL A 331 -19.77 -26.48 6.19
CA VAL A 331 -20.07 -27.24 4.96
C VAL A 331 -20.22 -26.30 3.78
N THR A 332 -19.47 -26.55 2.73
CA THR A 332 -19.64 -25.93 1.40
C THR A 332 -20.35 -26.92 0.51
N VAL A 333 -21.39 -26.47 -0.20
CA VAL A 333 -22.20 -27.33 -1.05
C VAL A 333 -22.05 -26.92 -2.51
N VAL A 334 -21.85 -27.87 -3.41
CA VAL A 334 -21.88 -27.66 -4.86
C VAL A 334 -23.30 -27.89 -5.34
N LEU A 335 -23.85 -26.89 -6.02
CA LEU A 335 -25.21 -26.87 -6.54
C LEU A 335 -25.21 -26.50 -8.02
N LYS A 336 -26.33 -26.79 -8.69
CA LYS A 336 -26.55 -26.35 -10.07
C LYS A 336 -26.72 -24.83 -10.11
N ARG A 337 -25.90 -24.16 -10.90
CA ARG A 337 -25.89 -22.70 -11.01
C ARG A 337 -27.10 -22.21 -11.79
N LYS A 338 -27.74 -21.13 -11.34
CA LYS A 338 -28.78 -20.45 -12.14
C LYS A 338 -28.14 -19.66 -13.29
N LYS A 339 -28.72 -19.80 -14.48
CA LYS A 339 -28.37 -18.98 -15.66
C LYS A 339 -28.54 -17.49 -15.35
N GLY A 340 -27.70 -16.64 -15.94
CA GLY A 340 -27.76 -15.18 -15.76
C GLY A 340 -27.16 -14.64 -14.46
N SER A 341 -26.72 -15.49 -13.53
CA SER A 341 -26.01 -15.03 -12.33
C SER A 341 -24.67 -14.39 -12.70
N LYS A 342 -24.51 -13.07 -12.50
CA LYS A 342 -23.26 -12.33 -12.73
C LYS A 342 -22.22 -12.59 -11.62
N ILE A 343 -21.76 -13.83 -11.54
CA ILE A 343 -20.75 -14.32 -10.59
C ILE A 343 -19.52 -14.80 -11.36
N TYR A 344 -18.35 -14.32 -10.95
CA TYR A 344 -17.06 -14.63 -11.57
C TYR A 344 -16.28 -15.65 -10.72
N GLY A 345 -15.32 -16.37 -11.34
CA GLY A 345 -14.45 -17.32 -10.63
C GLY A 345 -15.11 -18.64 -10.23
N VAL A 346 -16.29 -18.94 -10.79
CA VAL A 346 -17.03 -20.19 -10.59
C VAL A 346 -17.16 -20.97 -11.90
N LYS A 347 -17.57 -22.24 -11.85
CA LYS A 347 -17.79 -23.04 -13.07
C LYS A 347 -19.01 -22.53 -13.86
N PRO A 348 -19.12 -22.83 -15.17
CA PRO A 348 -20.27 -22.45 -15.98
C PRO A 348 -21.59 -23.01 -15.44
N ASN A 349 -21.62 -24.30 -15.08
CA ASN A 349 -22.86 -25.02 -14.74
C ASN A 349 -23.07 -25.23 -13.24
N THR A 350 -22.04 -25.05 -12.42
CA THR A 350 -22.09 -25.35 -10.98
C THR A 350 -21.51 -24.21 -10.15
N ILE A 351 -22.02 -24.09 -8.93
CA ILE A 351 -21.59 -23.07 -7.98
C ILE A 351 -21.46 -23.68 -6.59
N ALA A 352 -20.33 -23.41 -5.93
CA ALA A 352 -20.07 -23.83 -4.57
C ALA A 352 -20.49 -22.71 -3.61
N LEU A 353 -21.49 -22.95 -2.76
CA LEU A 353 -22.02 -21.97 -1.82
C LEU A 353 -21.73 -22.38 -0.38
N ARG A 354 -21.65 -21.40 0.53
CA ARG A 354 -21.59 -21.60 1.99
C ARG A 354 -22.17 -20.40 2.73
N ILE A 355 -22.86 -20.66 3.84
CA ILE A 355 -23.20 -19.63 4.84
C ILE A 355 -22.24 -19.83 6.03
N PRO A 356 -21.24 -18.95 6.25
CA PRO A 356 -20.24 -19.16 7.29
C PRO A 356 -20.81 -18.91 8.70
N ASN A 357 -20.46 -19.72 9.69
CA ASN A 357 -20.87 -19.50 11.08
C ASN A 357 -19.88 -18.63 11.86
N ASN A 358 -19.71 -17.38 11.42
CA ASN A 358 -18.83 -16.40 12.08
C ASN A 358 -19.56 -15.05 12.16
N SER A 359 -19.68 -14.50 13.37
CA SER A 359 -20.47 -13.28 13.63
C SER A 359 -19.97 -12.07 12.83
N PHE A 360 -18.64 -11.90 12.72
CA PHE A 360 -18.05 -10.84 11.92
C PHE A 360 -18.39 -11.00 10.43
N LEU A 361 -18.22 -12.21 9.87
CA LEU A 361 -18.55 -12.50 8.47
C LEU A 361 -20.04 -12.35 8.17
N GLN A 362 -20.91 -12.77 9.09
CA GLN A 362 -22.35 -12.61 8.95
C GLN A 362 -22.77 -11.14 8.88
N GLN A 363 -22.22 -10.30 9.75
CA GLN A 363 -22.47 -8.86 9.71
C GLN A 363 -21.86 -8.22 8.46
N LEU A 364 -20.66 -8.63 8.05
CA LEU A 364 -20.01 -8.17 6.82
C LEU A 364 -20.86 -8.50 5.59
N LEU A 365 -21.28 -9.75 5.42
CA LEU A 365 -22.14 -10.21 4.32
C LEU A 365 -23.49 -9.48 4.32
N THR A 366 -24.06 -9.24 5.51
CA THR A 366 -25.32 -8.49 5.65
C THR A 366 -25.17 -7.04 5.21
N LYS A 367 -24.13 -6.33 5.68
CA LYS A 367 -23.89 -4.92 5.33
C LYS A 367 -23.40 -4.74 3.90
N PHE A 368 -22.62 -5.69 3.37
CA PHE A 368 -22.16 -5.68 1.99
C PHE A 368 -23.29 -6.05 1.01
N ASN A 369 -24.17 -6.97 1.42
CA ASN A 369 -25.36 -7.43 0.69
C ASN A 369 -25.08 -7.92 -0.75
N ARG A 370 -23.92 -8.54 -0.95
CA ARG A 370 -23.51 -9.20 -2.19
C ARG A 370 -22.74 -10.49 -1.87
N PRO A 371 -22.74 -11.48 -2.76
CA PRO A 371 -21.93 -12.69 -2.58
C PRO A 371 -20.44 -12.37 -2.58
N LEU A 372 -19.69 -13.06 -1.72
CA LEU A 372 -18.24 -12.93 -1.62
C LEU A 372 -17.58 -14.20 -2.11
N ILE A 373 -16.55 -14.08 -2.95
CA ILE A 373 -15.58 -15.15 -3.13
C ILE A 373 -14.96 -15.45 -1.77
N ALA A 374 -14.83 -16.72 -1.42
CA ALA A 374 -14.22 -17.13 -0.16
C ALA A 374 -13.41 -18.40 -0.35
N THR A 375 -12.09 -18.27 -0.25
CA THR A 375 -11.16 -19.39 -0.36
C THR A 375 -10.09 -19.27 0.72
N SER A 376 -9.46 -20.36 1.12
CA SER A 376 -8.43 -20.31 2.14
C SER A 376 -7.27 -19.38 1.74
N ALA A 377 -6.74 -18.65 2.71
CA ALA A 377 -5.69 -17.66 2.52
C ALA A 377 -4.30 -18.30 2.49
N ASN A 378 -4.05 -19.07 1.45
CA ASN A 378 -2.79 -19.76 1.18
C ASN A 378 -2.48 -19.77 -0.32
N LEU A 379 -1.21 -19.96 -0.68
CA LEU A 379 -0.81 -20.25 -2.05
C LEU A 379 -1.46 -21.56 -2.52
N SER A 380 -1.80 -21.66 -3.81
CA SER A 380 -2.42 -22.87 -4.35
C SER A 380 -1.49 -24.08 -4.18
N GLY A 381 -1.90 -25.07 -3.40
CA GLY A 381 -1.12 -26.28 -3.09
C GLY A 381 -0.53 -26.27 -1.68
N GLU A 382 -0.33 -25.09 -1.09
CA GLU A 382 0.22 -24.93 0.26
C GLU A 382 -0.84 -25.19 1.36
N PRO A 383 -0.43 -25.50 2.60
CA PRO A 383 -1.36 -25.66 3.71
C PRO A 383 -2.10 -24.36 4.03
N ALA A 384 -3.38 -24.49 4.38
CA ALA A 384 -4.16 -23.39 4.95
C ALA A 384 -3.73 -23.12 6.39
N SER A 385 -3.89 -21.89 6.86
CA SER A 385 -3.46 -21.49 8.21
C SER A 385 -4.54 -20.74 9.00
N THR A 386 -4.44 -20.86 10.31
CA THR A 386 -5.15 -20.10 11.34
C THR A 386 -4.31 -18.96 11.93
N HIS A 387 -3.12 -18.71 11.40
CA HIS A 387 -2.21 -17.67 11.86
C HIS A 387 -1.84 -16.74 10.71
N LEU A 388 -2.03 -15.43 10.89
CA LEU A 388 -1.65 -14.44 9.89
C LEU A 388 -0.16 -14.50 9.52
N GLN A 389 0.72 -14.93 10.45
CA GLN A 389 2.15 -15.02 10.18
C GLN A 389 2.51 -16.05 9.10
N ASP A 390 1.79 -17.16 9.04
CA ASP A 390 2.00 -18.16 7.99
C ASP A 390 1.55 -17.61 6.64
N ILE A 391 0.41 -16.92 6.62
CA ILE A 391 -0.13 -16.26 5.42
C ILE A 391 0.83 -15.18 4.92
N PHE A 392 1.40 -14.42 5.85
CA PHE A 392 2.41 -13.41 5.60
C PHE A 392 3.68 -13.98 4.97
N GLN A 393 4.08 -15.18 5.39
CA GLN A 393 5.24 -15.89 4.85
C GLN A 393 4.94 -16.46 3.46
N GLN A 394 3.76 -17.08 3.27
CA GLN A 394 3.33 -17.61 1.97
C GLN A 394 3.13 -16.49 0.93
N PHE A 395 2.54 -15.36 1.33
CA PHE A 395 2.27 -14.23 0.46
C PHE A 395 3.36 -13.16 0.47
N LYS A 396 4.57 -13.45 0.97
CA LYS A 396 5.64 -12.44 1.10
C LYS A 396 5.96 -11.63 -0.17
N ASP A 397 5.75 -12.21 -1.36
CA ASP A 397 6.02 -11.55 -2.65
C ASP A 397 4.76 -10.88 -3.28
N GLN A 398 3.60 -10.96 -2.62
CA GLN A 398 2.28 -10.63 -3.21
C GLN A 398 1.20 -10.17 -2.20
N ASP A 399 1.57 -10.06 -0.92
CA ASP A 399 0.81 -9.50 0.20
C ASP A 399 0.15 -8.15 -0.09
N TRP A 400 0.75 -7.36 -0.97
CA TRP A 400 0.29 -6.08 -1.45
C TRP A 400 -0.97 -6.15 -2.31
N LEU A 401 -1.33 -7.34 -2.81
CA LEU A 401 -2.63 -7.58 -3.43
C LEU A 401 -3.78 -7.64 -2.41
N VAL A 402 -3.49 -7.65 -1.11
CA VAL A 402 -4.48 -7.63 -0.03
C VAL A 402 -4.59 -6.20 0.52
N ASP A 403 -5.81 -5.66 0.52
CA ASP A 403 -6.08 -4.29 0.97
C ASP A 403 -6.26 -4.19 2.48
N LEU A 404 -6.68 -5.28 3.13
CA LEU A 404 -6.85 -5.35 4.58
C LEU A 404 -6.69 -6.79 5.09
N PHE A 405 -5.83 -6.96 6.07
CA PHE A 405 -5.74 -8.16 6.90
C PHE A 405 -6.47 -7.88 8.21
N ILE A 406 -7.46 -8.71 8.54
CA ILE A 406 -8.19 -8.62 9.80
C ILE A 406 -7.62 -9.69 10.71
N GLU A 407 -7.02 -9.31 11.83
CA GLU A 407 -6.43 -10.24 12.78
C GLU A 407 -7.45 -10.57 13.88
N ALA A 408 -7.75 -11.86 14.06
CA ALA A 408 -8.49 -12.34 15.22
C ALA A 408 -7.97 -13.72 15.62
N ASP A 409 -8.22 -14.08 16.87
CA ASP A 409 -7.98 -15.45 17.34
C ASP A 409 -8.93 -16.40 16.63
N THR A 410 -8.37 -17.25 15.76
CA THR A 410 -9.12 -18.35 15.17
C THR A 410 -8.73 -19.63 15.89
N LYS A 411 -9.71 -20.39 16.38
CA LYS A 411 -9.44 -21.74 16.86
C LYS A 411 -8.90 -22.60 15.71
N PRO A 412 -7.87 -23.45 15.91
CA PRO A 412 -7.37 -24.36 14.90
C PRO A 412 -8.50 -25.21 14.33
N LYS A 413 -8.74 -25.12 13.03
CA LYS A 413 -9.76 -25.93 12.34
C LYS A 413 -9.29 -26.32 10.94
N ARG A 414 -9.82 -27.43 10.46
CA ARG A 414 -9.61 -27.90 9.08
C ARG A 414 -10.41 -27.03 8.10
N PRO A 415 -10.02 -26.99 6.81
CA PRO A 415 -10.86 -26.42 5.76
C PRO A 415 -12.28 -27.00 5.76
N SER A 416 -13.26 -26.29 5.19
CA SER A 416 -14.64 -26.77 5.14
C SER A 416 -14.78 -28.10 4.39
N LEU A 417 -15.71 -28.94 4.86
CA LEU A 417 -16.23 -30.08 4.10
C LEU A 417 -16.81 -29.54 2.79
N ILE A 418 -16.50 -30.18 1.66
CA ILE A 418 -17.14 -29.88 0.37
C ILE A 418 -17.98 -31.08 -0.02
N VAL A 419 -19.28 -30.86 -0.19
CA VAL A 419 -20.23 -31.88 -0.67
C VAL A 419 -20.85 -31.44 -2.00
N ASP A 420 -21.01 -32.39 -2.92
CA ASP A 420 -21.81 -32.22 -4.12
C ASP A 420 -23.24 -32.67 -3.84
N LEU A 421 -24.20 -31.78 -4.11
CA LEU A 421 -25.63 -32.03 -3.95
C LEU A 421 -26.39 -32.01 -5.28
N ILE A 422 -25.71 -32.04 -6.43
CA ILE A 422 -26.36 -31.97 -7.75
C ILE A 422 -27.09 -33.27 -8.08
N GLY A 423 -26.47 -34.42 -7.79
CA GLY A 423 -27.06 -35.74 -8.00
C GLY A 423 -28.03 -36.14 -6.90
N GLU A 424 -28.59 -37.35 -7.02
CA GLU A 424 -29.48 -37.91 -6.00
C GLU A 424 -28.74 -38.31 -4.72
N GLU A 425 -27.46 -38.67 -4.85
CA GLU A 425 -26.59 -39.02 -3.74
C GLU A 425 -25.67 -37.85 -3.36
N ILE A 426 -25.44 -37.69 -2.06
CA ILE A 426 -24.50 -36.71 -1.53
C ILE A 426 -23.08 -37.23 -1.72
N LYS A 427 -22.26 -36.55 -2.53
CA LYS A 427 -20.85 -36.94 -2.75
C LYS A 427 -19.92 -36.03 -1.97
N ILE A 428 -19.01 -36.59 -1.17
CA ILE A 428 -17.98 -35.81 -0.47
C ILE A 428 -16.82 -35.56 -1.43
N LEU A 429 -16.57 -34.29 -1.77
CA LEU A 429 -15.47 -33.86 -2.64
C LEU A 429 -14.19 -33.51 -1.84
N ARG A 430 -14.34 -33.16 -0.56
CA ARG A 430 -13.24 -32.88 0.37
C ARG A 430 -13.72 -33.09 1.80
N LYS A 431 -12.96 -33.85 2.60
CA LYS A 431 -13.19 -34.07 4.03
C LYS A 431 -12.70 -32.92 4.90
#